data_AF-A0A352FDX2-F1
#
_entry.id   AF-A0A352FDX2-F1
#
_cell.length_a   1.000
_cell.length_b   1.000
_cell.length_c   1.000
_cell.angle_alpha   90.00
_cell.angle_beta   90.00
_cell.angle_gamma   90.00
#
_symmetry.space_group_name_H-M   'P 1'
#
loop_
_entity.id
_entity.type
_entity.pdbx_description
1 polymer ?
#
loop_
_entity_poly.entity_id
_entity_poly.type
_entity_poly.pdbx_seq_one_letter_code
_entity_poly.pdbx_strand_id
1 'polypeptide(L)'
;MRQIFRLLAKFTSLNPKIQLHLNIMNLIQITTENFRTFHDAARILYQGDSNRIAPLDMEIENIFDPSKNDLFKDGEAIRWILQDDSGHCIGRVAAFINYHKARKSEIPAGGIGFFECIDSQEAANLLFDAGKKWLLERGMKAMDGSINFGENFSYWGVLVEGFTQQGYGMPYNKPYYQKLFETYGFRDFFQQHSYHIDITKPFPERMVKFAEYQASRPGYSFRHYEKKNAGKYISDLVSVFNTTWSDYLEDFTPMTERDLDGVMESAKPVIVEDFIWFAYKDERPVGMVIAFPDLNQVLAHFNGRVNTWVKMLKFMLLKNGKTITRNRVLIAGVIPEYQNSGVIGSLFLQFTNATKSRKHYTEIELSWVGDYNPRMRKVYEQIGAVPKKKHITYRYMLDPAVPFNRFTNERGNSNLRKDSLKKDE
;
A
#
# COMPACT_ATOMS: atom_id res chain seq x y z
N MET A 1 53.98 11.54 15.08
CA MET A 1 53.14 12.06 13.97
C MET A 1 53.88 12.23 12.63
N ARG A 2 54.99 12.98 12.54
CA ARG A 2 55.71 13.18 11.24
C ARG A 2 56.32 11.92 10.61
N GLN A 3 56.60 10.88 11.40
CA GLN A 3 57.14 9.60 10.90
C GLN A 3 56.06 8.67 10.33
N ILE A 4 54.83 8.75 10.84
CA ILE A 4 53.66 7.98 10.36
C ILE A 4 53.18 8.51 9.01
N PHE A 5 53.17 9.85 8.83
CA PHE A 5 52.89 10.49 7.54
C PHE A 5 53.93 10.15 6.46
N ARG A 6 55.20 9.94 6.83
CA ARG A 6 56.25 9.50 5.88
C ARG A 6 56.14 8.02 5.49
N LEU A 7 55.60 7.16 6.36
CA LEU A 7 55.32 5.76 6.00
C LEU A 7 54.10 5.65 5.06
N LEU A 8 53.05 6.44 5.29
CA LEU A 8 51.87 6.50 4.41
C LEU A 8 52.21 7.05 3.01
N ALA A 9 53.07 8.08 2.93
CA ALA A 9 53.53 8.64 1.66
C ALA A 9 54.45 7.70 0.85
N LYS A 10 55.14 6.75 1.51
CA LYS A 10 55.95 5.72 0.84
C LYS A 10 55.12 4.53 0.35
N PHE A 11 53.96 4.26 0.95
CA PHE A 11 53.04 3.23 0.46
C PHE A 11 52.30 3.67 -0.82
N THR A 12 52.10 4.97 -1.02
CA THR A 12 51.49 5.53 -2.24
C THR A 12 52.43 5.59 -3.45
N SER A 13 53.73 5.34 -3.29
CA SER A 13 54.72 5.45 -4.39
C SER A 13 55.13 4.12 -5.03
N LEU A 14 54.39 3.02 -4.78
CA LEU A 14 54.75 1.66 -5.23
C LEU A 14 53.56 0.92 -5.90
N ASN A 15 52.71 1.61 -6.67
CA ASN A 15 51.95 1.00 -7.77
C ASN A 15 51.14 2.07 -8.54
N PRO A 16 51.44 2.40 -9.80
CA PRO A 16 50.60 3.33 -10.58
C PRO A 16 49.27 2.71 -11.08
N LYS A 17 48.84 1.57 -10.51
CA LYS A 17 47.61 0.85 -10.91
C LYS A 17 46.68 0.46 -9.76
N ILE A 18 46.74 1.16 -8.61
CA ILE A 18 45.68 1.06 -7.60
C ILE A 18 45.28 2.48 -7.19
N GLN A 19 44.58 3.13 -8.11
CA GLN A 19 43.72 4.25 -7.75
C GLN A 19 42.51 3.62 -7.05
N LEU A 20 42.54 3.55 -5.72
CA LEU A 20 41.32 3.31 -4.93
C LEU A 20 40.35 4.44 -5.31
N HIS A 21 39.50 4.19 -6.31
CA HIS A 21 38.31 4.98 -6.53
C HIS A 21 37.43 4.71 -5.33
N LEU A 22 37.52 5.57 -4.32
CA LEU A 22 36.42 5.74 -3.38
C LEU A 22 35.28 6.25 -4.23
N ASN A 23 34.29 5.40 -4.52
CA ASN A 23 33.06 5.83 -5.16
C ASN A 23 32.37 6.79 -4.20
N ILE A 24 32.59 8.10 -4.38
CA ILE A 24 31.97 9.12 -3.54
C ILE A 24 30.49 9.16 -3.92
N MET A 25 29.64 8.60 -3.07
CA MET A 25 28.20 8.74 -3.21
C MET A 25 27.73 9.99 -2.47
N ASN A 26 26.88 10.78 -3.12
CA ASN A 26 26.35 12.04 -2.56
C ASN A 26 24.88 11.89 -2.20
N LEU A 27 24.58 12.03 -0.91
CA LEU A 27 23.21 12.03 -0.39
C LEU A 27 22.66 13.46 -0.38
N ILE A 28 21.64 13.72 -1.18
CA ILE A 28 21.08 15.05 -1.39
C ILE A 28 19.66 15.08 -0.84
N GLN A 29 19.40 16.03 0.06
CA GLN A 29 18.05 16.28 0.55
C GLN A 29 17.19 16.93 -0.53
N ILE A 30 15.93 16.49 -0.62
CA ILE A 30 14.95 17.04 -1.53
C ILE A 30 14.23 18.23 -0.89
N THR A 31 14.13 19.30 -1.67
CA THR A 31 13.45 20.55 -1.38
C THR A 31 12.40 20.83 -2.46
N THR A 32 11.68 21.95 -2.32
CA THR A 32 10.74 22.44 -3.34
C THR A 32 11.42 22.79 -4.66
N GLU A 33 12.74 23.03 -4.68
CA GLU A 33 13.48 23.40 -5.89
C GLU A 33 13.88 22.19 -6.73
N ASN A 34 14.16 21.05 -6.09
CA ASN A 34 14.67 19.85 -6.75
C ASN A 34 13.72 18.63 -6.67
N PHE A 35 12.48 18.79 -6.22
CA PHE A 35 11.51 17.69 -6.03
C PHE A 35 11.36 16.75 -7.23
N ARG A 36 11.51 17.26 -8.45
CA ARG A 36 11.43 16.46 -9.68
C ARG A 36 12.47 15.35 -9.73
N THR A 37 13.66 15.59 -9.18
CA THR A 37 14.75 14.61 -9.13
C THR A 37 14.36 13.36 -8.34
N PHE A 38 13.49 13.52 -7.32
CA PHE A 38 12.96 12.40 -6.55
C PHE A 38 12.11 11.46 -7.40
N HIS A 39 11.27 11.99 -8.31
CA HIS A 39 10.47 11.17 -9.23
C HIS A 39 11.32 10.55 -10.32
N ASP A 40 12.24 11.33 -10.88
CA ASP A 40 13.09 10.90 -11.97
C ASP A 40 14.04 9.77 -11.55
N ALA A 41 14.50 9.77 -10.29
CA ALA A 41 15.25 8.67 -9.68
C ALA A 41 14.56 7.30 -9.89
N ALA A 42 13.27 7.19 -9.55
CA ALA A 42 12.53 5.94 -9.78
C ALA A 42 12.34 5.64 -11.27
N ARG A 43 12.05 6.64 -12.09
CA ARG A 43 11.87 6.42 -13.53
C ARG A 43 13.12 5.82 -14.18
N ILE A 44 14.30 6.32 -13.80
CA ILE A 44 15.58 5.83 -14.28
C ILE A 44 15.76 4.37 -13.86
N LEU A 45 15.54 4.06 -12.58
CA LEU A 45 15.74 2.70 -12.05
C LEU A 45 14.79 1.65 -12.66
N TYR A 46 13.59 2.03 -13.07
CA TYR A 46 12.61 1.14 -13.70
C TYR A 46 12.50 1.32 -15.22
N GLN A 47 13.45 2.00 -15.85
CA GLN A 47 13.43 2.16 -17.30
C GLN A 47 13.38 0.79 -17.99
N GLY A 48 12.39 0.60 -18.88
CA GLY A 48 12.18 -0.64 -19.61
C GLY A 48 11.44 -1.75 -18.85
N ASP A 49 11.11 -1.57 -17.57
CA ASP A 49 10.31 -2.53 -16.81
C ASP A 49 8.81 -2.36 -17.12
N SER A 50 8.22 -3.31 -17.84
CA SER A 50 6.80 -3.26 -18.25
C SER A 50 5.80 -3.48 -17.11
N ASN A 51 6.26 -4.01 -15.97
CA ASN A 51 5.39 -4.27 -14.82
C ASN A 51 5.29 -3.05 -13.89
N ARG A 52 6.32 -2.20 -13.86
CA ARG A 52 6.31 -0.98 -13.06
C ARG A 52 5.50 0.12 -13.73
N ILE A 53 4.49 0.61 -13.04
CA ILE A 53 3.68 1.76 -13.49
C ILE A 53 3.95 2.97 -12.59
N ALA A 54 4.65 3.96 -13.13
CA ALA A 54 4.98 5.17 -12.38
C ALA A 54 3.70 5.85 -11.85
N PRO A 55 3.60 6.12 -10.53
CA PRO A 55 2.49 6.86 -9.96
C PRO A 55 2.46 8.28 -10.51
N LEU A 56 1.33 8.96 -10.38
CA LEU A 56 1.25 10.37 -10.77
C LEU A 56 2.14 11.22 -9.87
N ASP A 57 2.99 12.07 -10.46
CA ASP A 57 3.91 12.93 -9.70
C ASP A 57 3.13 13.79 -8.68
N MET A 58 1.97 14.31 -9.07
CA MET A 58 1.11 15.12 -8.19
C MET A 58 0.54 14.32 -7.01
N GLU A 59 0.20 13.04 -7.20
CA GLU A 59 -0.27 12.20 -6.08
C GLU A 59 0.84 12.00 -5.06
N ILE A 60 2.07 11.81 -5.53
CA ILE A 60 3.21 11.67 -4.64
C ILE A 60 3.56 13.01 -3.98
N GLU A 61 3.56 14.14 -4.71
CA GLU A 61 3.82 15.45 -4.09
C GLU A 61 2.75 15.84 -3.06
N ASN A 62 1.48 15.49 -3.29
CA ASN A 62 0.42 15.76 -2.30
C ASN A 62 0.68 15.07 -0.94
N ILE A 63 1.41 13.94 -0.93
CA ILE A 63 1.81 13.28 0.33
C ILE A 63 2.80 14.14 1.12
N PHE A 64 3.63 14.93 0.43
CA PHE A 64 4.65 15.79 1.04
C PHE A 64 4.24 17.26 1.15
N ASP A 65 2.99 17.60 0.82
CA ASP A 65 2.46 18.97 0.88
C ASP A 65 1.62 19.16 2.17
N PRO A 66 2.08 19.99 3.13
CA PRO A 66 1.34 20.28 4.36
C PRO A 66 -0.05 20.90 4.16
N SER A 67 -0.32 21.50 3.00
CA SER A 67 -1.65 22.03 2.66
C SER A 67 -2.62 20.98 2.14
N LYS A 68 -2.13 19.79 1.78
CA LYS A 68 -2.90 18.68 1.21
C LYS A 68 -2.94 17.45 2.11
N ASN A 69 -1.91 17.23 2.91
CA ASN A 69 -1.81 16.09 3.82
C ASN A 69 -1.92 16.55 5.28
N ASP A 70 -3.10 16.32 5.86
CA ASP A 70 -3.42 16.69 7.23
C ASP A 70 -2.51 16.05 8.29
N LEU A 71 -1.78 14.98 7.95
CA LEU A 71 -0.82 14.37 8.86
C LEU A 71 0.33 15.31 9.24
N PHE A 72 0.62 16.34 8.45
CA PHE A 72 1.61 17.37 8.81
C PHE A 72 1.17 18.26 9.99
N LYS A 73 -0.10 18.23 10.40
CA LYS A 73 -0.55 18.94 11.62
C LYS A 73 0.14 18.40 12.88
N ASP A 74 0.54 17.13 12.85
CA ASP A 74 1.19 16.42 13.96
C ASP A 74 2.12 15.31 13.42
N GLY A 75 2.95 15.69 12.47
CA GLY A 75 3.85 14.77 11.78
C GLY A 75 4.86 15.49 10.91
N GLU A 76 5.89 14.76 10.50
CA GLU A 76 6.99 15.26 9.69
C GLU A 76 7.33 14.26 8.60
N ALA A 77 7.83 14.76 7.47
CA ALA A 77 8.37 13.94 6.39
C ALA A 77 9.58 14.62 5.74
N ILE A 78 10.50 13.81 5.25
CA ILE A 78 11.73 14.24 4.57
C ILE A 78 12.08 13.24 3.46
N ARG A 79 12.83 13.71 2.47
CA ARG A 79 13.17 12.96 1.26
C ARG A 79 14.64 13.16 0.90
N TRP A 80 15.28 12.12 0.38
CA TRP A 80 16.62 12.17 -0.18
C TRP A 80 16.71 11.42 -1.49
N ILE A 81 17.67 11.82 -2.31
CA ILE A 81 18.23 11.02 -3.41
C ILE A 81 19.69 10.71 -3.11
N LEU A 82 20.17 9.63 -3.71
CA LEU A 82 21.57 9.25 -3.71
C LEU A 82 22.10 9.34 -5.15
N GLN A 83 23.22 10.02 -5.31
CA GLN A 83 23.95 10.11 -6.58
C GLN A 83 25.30 9.40 -6.48
N ASP A 84 25.76 8.82 -7.58
CA ASP A 84 27.15 8.39 -7.71
C ASP A 84 28.10 9.57 -7.94
N ASP A 85 29.39 9.28 -8.09
CA ASP A 85 30.45 10.26 -8.31
C ASP A 85 30.33 11.02 -9.64
N SER A 86 29.63 10.43 -10.61
CA SER A 86 29.30 11.04 -11.90
C SER A 86 27.99 11.86 -11.87
N GLY A 87 27.30 11.91 -10.73
CA GLY A 87 26.05 12.65 -10.56
C GLY A 87 24.81 11.89 -11.03
N HIS A 88 24.91 10.62 -11.41
CA HIS A 88 23.75 9.81 -11.76
C HIS A 88 23.00 9.39 -10.50
N CYS A 89 21.67 9.46 -10.55
CA CYS A 89 20.85 9.03 -9.43
C CYS A 89 20.80 7.50 -9.35
N ILE A 90 21.27 6.96 -8.22
CA ILE A 90 21.36 5.52 -7.95
C ILE A 90 20.40 5.06 -6.84
N GLY A 91 19.67 6.00 -6.22
CA GLY A 91 18.59 5.66 -5.31
C GLY A 91 17.88 6.86 -4.71
N ARG A 92 16.82 6.59 -3.95
CA ARG A 92 16.02 7.58 -3.23
C ARG A 92 15.36 6.92 -2.01
N VAL A 93 15.00 7.73 -1.02
CA VAL A 93 14.21 7.29 0.13
C VAL A 93 13.48 8.48 0.73
N ALA A 94 12.31 8.23 1.32
CA ALA A 94 11.63 9.17 2.20
C ALA A 94 11.57 8.59 3.61
N ALA A 95 11.64 9.45 4.63
CA ALA A 95 11.34 9.11 6.02
C ALA A 95 10.19 9.98 6.53
N PHE A 96 9.40 9.46 7.45
CA PHE A 96 8.24 10.17 7.99
C PHE A 96 7.87 9.70 9.39
N ILE A 97 7.22 10.58 10.14
CA ILE A 97 6.68 10.33 11.47
C ILE A 97 5.26 10.87 11.52
N ASN A 98 4.34 10.02 11.95
CA ASN A 98 3.03 10.42 12.43
C ASN A 98 3.09 10.38 13.97
N TYR A 99 3.21 11.52 14.63
CA TYR A 99 3.45 11.55 16.06
C TYR A 99 2.24 11.05 16.85
N HIS A 100 1.02 11.28 16.38
CA HIS A 100 -0.18 10.70 16.96
C HIS A 100 -0.14 9.17 17.01
N LYS A 101 0.24 8.50 15.89
CA LYS A 101 0.41 7.03 15.88
C LYS A 101 1.59 6.61 16.76
N ALA A 102 2.72 7.31 16.69
CA ALA A 102 3.91 6.97 17.48
C ALA A 102 3.69 7.05 18.99
N ARG A 103 2.90 8.02 19.48
CA ARG A 103 2.59 8.18 20.92
C ARG A 103 1.64 7.11 21.49
N LYS A 104 0.87 6.43 20.65
CA LYS A 104 -0.04 5.34 21.08
C LYS A 104 0.64 3.98 21.16
N SER A 105 1.70 3.78 20.39
CA SER A 105 2.45 2.53 20.36
C SER A 105 3.41 2.40 21.55
N GLU A 106 3.49 1.20 22.14
CA GLU A 106 4.51 0.84 23.14
C GLU A 106 5.95 1.01 22.59
N ILE A 107 6.09 0.84 21.27
CA ILE A 107 7.34 1.05 20.53
C ILE A 107 7.07 2.18 19.53
N PRO A 108 7.39 3.44 19.86
CA PRO A 108 7.22 4.56 18.94
C PRO A 108 8.02 4.29 17.66
N ALA A 109 7.30 4.20 16.54
CA ALA A 109 7.90 3.89 15.25
C ALA A 109 7.65 5.02 14.26
N GLY A 110 8.68 5.36 13.50
CA GLY A 110 8.51 6.11 12.25
C GLY A 110 8.60 5.16 11.05
N GLY A 111 8.53 5.73 9.86
CA GLY A 111 8.54 4.98 8.62
C GLY A 111 9.61 5.44 7.65
N ILE A 112 10.02 4.52 6.78
CA ILE A 112 10.65 4.84 5.51
C ILE A 112 9.80 4.33 4.36
N GLY A 113 9.85 5.04 3.24
CA GLY A 113 9.01 4.78 2.08
C GLY A 113 9.63 5.31 0.81
N PHE A 114 8.99 5.02 -0.32
CA PHE A 114 9.47 5.41 -1.66
C PHE A 114 10.92 5.00 -1.94
N PHE A 115 11.43 4.01 -1.19
CA PHE A 115 12.78 3.51 -1.33
C PHE A 115 12.95 2.93 -2.72
N GLU A 116 13.93 3.42 -3.45
CA GLU A 116 14.38 2.82 -4.70
C GLU A 116 15.91 2.85 -4.71
N CYS A 117 16.55 1.80 -5.19
CA CYS A 117 18.00 1.72 -5.22
C CYS A 117 18.44 0.76 -6.32
N ILE A 118 19.62 0.99 -6.90
CA ILE A 118 20.33 -0.04 -7.66
C ILE A 118 20.58 -1.28 -6.79
N ASP A 119 20.94 -2.42 -7.39
CA ASP A 119 21.31 -3.63 -6.65
C ASP A 119 22.71 -3.49 -6.01
N SER A 120 22.79 -2.62 -5.00
CA SER A 120 24.00 -2.33 -4.22
C SER A 120 23.63 -2.16 -2.76
N GLN A 121 24.15 -3.06 -1.92
CA GLN A 121 23.96 -2.97 -0.48
C GLN A 121 24.58 -1.70 0.10
N GLU A 122 25.70 -1.24 -0.45
CA GLU A 122 26.37 -0.03 0.02
C GLU A 122 25.49 1.21 -0.18
N ALA A 123 24.89 1.34 -1.37
CA ALA A 123 23.95 2.42 -1.68
C ALA A 123 22.67 2.33 -0.82
N ALA A 124 22.14 1.11 -0.64
CA ALA A 124 20.98 0.88 0.22
C ALA A 124 21.25 1.26 1.68
N ASN A 125 22.42 0.90 2.21
CA ASN A 125 22.84 1.23 3.57
C ASN A 125 22.87 2.75 3.80
N LEU A 126 23.45 3.53 2.87
CA LEU A 126 23.48 4.99 2.98
C LEU A 126 22.07 5.62 3.05
N LEU A 127 21.15 5.11 2.23
CA LEU A 127 19.75 5.55 2.23
C LEU A 127 19.02 5.16 3.53
N PHE A 128 19.19 3.93 4.00
CA PHE A 128 18.59 3.47 5.25
C PHE A 128 19.19 4.18 6.46
N ASP A 129 20.49 4.46 6.48
CA ASP A 129 21.17 5.20 7.53
C ASP A 129 20.66 6.65 7.62
N ALA A 130 20.34 7.28 6.49
CA ALA A 130 19.70 8.60 6.47
C ALA A 130 18.35 8.60 7.19
N GLY A 131 17.49 7.61 6.89
CA GLY A 131 16.21 7.43 7.57
C GLY A 131 16.39 7.08 9.06
N LYS A 132 17.25 6.13 9.38
CA LYS A 132 17.60 5.72 10.76
C LYS A 132 18.06 6.90 11.60
N LYS A 133 19.00 7.70 11.11
CA LYS A 133 19.51 8.89 11.82
C LYS A 133 18.39 9.89 12.08
N TRP A 134 17.61 10.23 11.05
CA TRP A 134 16.52 11.20 11.14
C TRP A 134 15.43 10.79 12.14
N LEU A 135 15.11 9.49 12.20
CA LEU A 135 14.13 8.91 13.12
C LEU A 135 14.66 8.85 14.57
N LEU A 136 15.93 8.47 14.76
CA LEU A 136 16.59 8.45 16.07
C LEU A 136 16.63 9.84 16.71
N GLU A 137 16.97 10.87 15.93
CA GLU A 137 17.01 12.27 16.38
C GLU A 137 15.64 12.78 16.85
N ARG A 138 14.55 12.10 16.46
CA ARG A 138 13.16 12.40 16.85
C ARG A 138 12.58 11.41 17.86
N GLY A 139 13.43 10.59 18.48
CA GLY A 139 13.05 9.70 19.58
C GLY A 139 12.26 8.46 19.17
N MET A 140 12.27 8.08 17.89
CA MET A 140 11.68 6.82 17.45
C MET A 140 12.56 5.63 17.86
N LYS A 141 11.92 4.51 18.21
CA LYS A 141 12.56 3.25 18.63
C LYS A 141 12.53 2.17 17.55
N ALA A 142 11.72 2.36 16.51
CA ALA A 142 11.65 1.47 15.36
C ALA A 142 11.45 2.26 14.06
N MET A 143 11.83 1.63 12.94
CA MET A 143 11.68 2.12 11.58
C MET A 143 10.94 1.06 10.75
N ASP A 144 9.71 1.37 10.35
CA ASP A 144 8.90 0.50 9.50
C ASP A 144 9.16 0.81 8.03
N GLY A 145 9.18 -0.20 7.16
CA GLY A 145 9.47 0.03 5.75
C GLY A 145 9.23 -1.18 4.84
N SER A 146 8.91 -1.00 3.56
CA SER A 146 8.53 0.29 2.96
C SER A 146 7.08 0.61 3.31
N ILE A 147 6.82 1.79 3.86
CA ILE A 147 5.47 2.27 4.18
C ILE A 147 5.24 3.65 3.53
N ASN A 148 4.08 4.29 3.76
CA ASN A 148 3.79 5.64 3.25
C ASN A 148 3.40 6.61 4.37
N PHE A 149 3.58 7.92 4.16
CA PHE A 149 3.08 8.97 5.06
C PHE A 149 1.57 9.19 4.84
N GLY A 150 0.80 8.20 5.28
CA GLY A 150 -0.62 8.09 5.02
C GLY A 150 -1.17 6.80 5.60
N GLU A 151 -2.29 6.37 5.03
CA GLU A 151 -2.93 5.11 5.38
C GLU A 151 -2.38 3.93 4.55
N ASN A 152 -2.57 2.72 5.07
CA ASN A 152 -1.93 1.49 4.58
C ASN A 152 -2.52 0.88 3.29
N PHE A 153 -3.42 1.60 2.61
CA PHE A 153 -4.07 1.13 1.38
C PHE A 153 -3.28 1.45 0.09
N SER A 154 -2.24 2.28 0.19
CA SER A 154 -1.38 2.69 -0.93
C SER A 154 0.11 2.70 -0.56
N TYR A 155 0.95 2.25 -1.51
CA TYR A 155 2.42 2.29 -1.47
C TYR A 155 3.04 1.62 -0.22
N TRP A 156 2.46 0.49 0.19
CA TRP A 156 2.80 -0.19 1.44
C TRP A 156 3.31 -1.61 1.21
N GLY A 157 4.44 -1.94 1.84
CA GLY A 157 5.14 -3.22 1.73
C GLY A 157 6.14 -3.28 0.58
N VAL A 158 7.12 -4.19 0.71
CA VAL A 158 8.09 -4.54 -0.33
C VAL A 158 7.60 -5.78 -1.07
N LEU A 159 7.48 -5.73 -2.39
CA LEU A 159 7.11 -6.88 -3.21
C LEU A 159 8.21 -7.95 -3.16
N VAL A 160 7.87 -9.16 -2.72
CA VAL A 160 8.80 -10.30 -2.60
C VAL A 160 8.40 -11.51 -3.46
N GLU A 161 7.13 -11.61 -3.84
CA GLU A 161 6.64 -12.65 -4.75
C GLU A 161 5.60 -12.07 -5.71
N GLY A 162 5.53 -12.61 -6.93
CA GLY A 162 4.49 -12.24 -7.90
C GLY A 162 4.81 -11.00 -8.73
N PHE A 163 6.06 -10.88 -9.22
CA PHE A 163 6.58 -9.79 -10.07
C PHE A 163 5.82 -9.63 -11.39
N THR A 164 4.61 -9.08 -11.29
CA THR A 164 3.62 -8.82 -12.33
C THR A 164 3.11 -7.40 -12.18
N GLN A 165 2.43 -6.88 -13.20
CA GLN A 165 1.97 -5.50 -13.22
C GLN A 165 1.10 -5.14 -12.00
N GLN A 166 1.52 -4.10 -11.26
CA GLN A 166 0.87 -3.68 -10.01
C GLN A 166 -0.50 -3.02 -10.25
N GLY A 167 -1.47 -3.31 -9.38
CA GLY A 167 -2.72 -2.56 -9.33
C GLY A 167 -2.50 -1.12 -8.86
N TYR A 168 -3.40 -0.22 -9.21
CA TYR A 168 -3.34 1.19 -8.79
C TYR A 168 -3.13 1.30 -7.29
N GLY A 169 -2.17 2.13 -6.86
CA GLY A 169 -1.80 2.33 -5.46
C GLY A 169 -0.96 1.20 -4.83
N MET A 170 -0.84 0.01 -5.42
CA MET A 170 0.04 -1.05 -4.88
C MET A 170 1.51 -0.78 -5.23
N PRO A 171 2.47 -1.06 -4.34
CA PRO A 171 3.88 -0.95 -4.69
C PRO A 171 4.35 -2.09 -5.59
N TYR A 172 5.40 -1.81 -6.34
CA TYR A 172 6.16 -2.80 -7.10
C TYR A 172 7.64 -2.54 -6.85
N ASN A 173 8.39 -3.62 -6.67
CA ASN A 173 9.82 -3.58 -6.39
C ASN A 173 10.53 -4.62 -7.27
N LYS A 174 11.81 -4.38 -7.56
CA LYS A 174 12.63 -5.38 -8.25
C LYS A 174 12.96 -6.55 -7.31
N PRO A 175 13.22 -7.77 -7.84
CA PRO A 175 13.44 -8.97 -7.02
C PRO A 175 14.52 -8.85 -5.94
N TYR A 176 15.56 -8.04 -6.16
CA TYR A 176 16.65 -7.87 -5.20
C TYR A 176 16.30 -7.02 -3.97
N TYR A 177 15.15 -6.33 -3.95
CA TYR A 177 14.81 -5.39 -2.86
C TYR A 177 14.66 -6.10 -1.52
N GLN A 178 14.11 -7.33 -1.50
CA GLN A 178 14.03 -8.14 -0.28
C GLN A 178 15.40 -8.26 0.39
N LYS A 179 16.42 -8.63 -0.40
CA LYS A 179 17.78 -8.81 0.08
C LYS A 179 18.36 -7.51 0.65
N LEU A 180 18.09 -6.37 0.02
CA LEU A 180 18.59 -5.06 0.50
C LEU A 180 18.06 -4.73 1.90
N PHE A 181 16.76 -4.94 2.13
CA PHE A 181 16.14 -4.73 3.45
C PHE A 181 16.70 -5.72 4.48
N GLU A 182 16.62 -7.02 4.20
CA GLU A 182 17.02 -8.07 5.16
C GLU A 182 18.51 -7.99 5.52
N THR A 183 19.38 -7.68 4.56
CA THR A 183 20.83 -7.54 4.80
C THR A 183 21.16 -6.33 5.68
N TYR A 184 20.39 -5.24 5.60
CA TYR A 184 20.56 -4.09 6.50
C TYR A 184 20.13 -4.41 7.94
N GLY A 185 19.29 -5.44 8.14
CA GLY A 185 18.80 -5.88 9.44
C GLY A 185 17.30 -5.66 9.67
N PHE A 186 16.55 -5.30 8.62
CA PHE A 186 15.09 -5.29 8.68
C PHE A 186 14.56 -6.71 8.87
N ARG A 187 13.48 -6.85 9.66
CA ARG A 187 12.81 -8.13 9.93
C ARG A 187 11.35 -8.07 9.50
N ASP A 188 10.83 -9.19 8.99
CA ASP A 188 9.44 -9.34 8.54
C ASP A 188 8.47 -9.04 9.70
N PHE A 189 7.86 -7.85 9.67
CA PHE A 189 6.92 -7.40 10.69
C PHE A 189 5.54 -8.01 10.45
N PHE A 190 5.06 -7.97 9.21
CA PHE A 190 3.92 -8.75 8.74
C PHE A 190 3.92 -8.88 7.21
N GLN A 191 3.23 -9.90 6.73
CA GLN A 191 3.07 -10.16 5.30
C GLN A 191 1.68 -9.76 4.81
N GLN A 192 1.60 -9.42 3.54
CA GLN A 192 0.42 -8.93 2.87
C GLN A 192 0.26 -9.74 1.57
N HIS A 193 -0.91 -10.33 1.37
CA HIS A 193 -1.20 -11.15 0.21
C HIS A 193 -2.24 -10.46 -0.67
N SER A 194 -1.96 -10.41 -1.97
CA SER A 194 -2.93 -10.01 -2.98
C SER A 194 -3.44 -11.23 -3.71
N TYR A 195 -4.77 -11.33 -3.85
CA TYR A 195 -5.44 -12.41 -4.55
C TYR A 195 -6.07 -11.89 -5.83
N HIS A 196 -6.17 -12.73 -6.85
CA HIS A 196 -6.83 -12.40 -8.09
C HIS A 196 -7.96 -13.39 -8.37
N ILE A 197 -9.09 -12.88 -8.85
CA ILE A 197 -10.20 -13.68 -9.38
C ILE A 197 -10.23 -13.50 -10.89
N ASP A 198 -10.25 -14.62 -11.61
CA ASP A 198 -10.51 -14.66 -13.05
C ASP A 198 -12.03 -14.67 -13.26
N ILE A 199 -12.60 -13.52 -13.64
CA ILE A 199 -14.06 -13.37 -13.81
C ILE A 199 -14.56 -13.88 -15.15
N THR A 200 -13.66 -14.37 -16.02
CA THR A 200 -14.07 -15.12 -17.22
C THR A 200 -14.55 -16.52 -16.87
N LYS A 201 -14.21 -17.02 -15.67
CA LYS A 201 -14.68 -18.27 -15.10
C LYS A 201 -15.95 -18.07 -14.29
N PRO A 202 -16.83 -19.08 -14.21
CA PRO A 202 -18.01 -19.00 -13.36
C PRO A 202 -17.60 -18.84 -11.89
N PHE A 203 -18.34 -18.01 -11.16
CA PHE A 203 -18.22 -17.91 -9.71
C PHE A 203 -18.49 -19.27 -9.07
N PRO A 204 -17.78 -19.68 -7.99
CA PRO A 204 -17.93 -21.01 -7.42
C PRO A 204 -19.38 -21.34 -7.06
N GLU A 205 -19.93 -22.42 -7.63
CA GLU A 205 -21.36 -22.77 -7.54
C GLU A 205 -21.83 -22.89 -6.08
N ARG A 206 -20.99 -23.45 -5.20
CA ARG A 206 -21.25 -23.53 -3.77
C ARG A 206 -21.49 -22.14 -3.15
N MET A 207 -20.68 -21.16 -3.53
CA MET A 207 -20.81 -19.79 -3.04
C MET A 207 -22.00 -19.07 -3.64
N VAL A 208 -22.38 -19.37 -4.89
CA VAL A 208 -23.62 -18.88 -5.50
C VAL A 208 -24.83 -19.35 -4.68
N LYS A 209 -24.95 -20.65 -4.39
CA LYS A 209 -26.06 -21.21 -3.60
C LYS A 209 -26.15 -20.59 -2.21
N PHE A 210 -25.02 -20.41 -1.52
CA PHE A 210 -25.01 -19.74 -0.21
C PHE A 210 -25.44 -18.28 -0.31
N ALA A 211 -24.95 -17.56 -1.32
CA ALA A 211 -25.28 -16.16 -1.51
C ALA A 211 -26.77 -15.94 -1.83
N GLU A 212 -27.34 -16.79 -2.68
CA GLU A 212 -28.77 -16.79 -3.03
C GLU A 212 -29.64 -17.14 -1.82
N TYR A 213 -29.27 -18.18 -1.07
CA TYR A 213 -29.95 -18.52 0.19
C TYR A 213 -29.93 -17.34 1.17
N GLN A 214 -28.77 -16.71 1.36
CA GLN A 214 -28.63 -15.58 2.26
C GLN A 214 -29.42 -14.36 1.78
N ALA A 215 -29.50 -14.12 0.48
CA ALA A 215 -30.33 -13.06 -0.11
C ALA A 215 -31.84 -13.36 0.00
N SER A 216 -32.25 -14.62 0.06
CA SER A 216 -33.65 -15.01 0.25
C SER A 216 -34.15 -14.82 1.70
N ARG A 217 -33.24 -14.65 2.67
CA ARG A 217 -33.63 -14.50 4.08
C ARG A 217 -34.33 -13.17 4.32
N PRO A 218 -35.43 -13.15 5.10
CA PRO A 218 -36.16 -11.92 5.40
C PRO A 218 -35.27 -10.81 5.95
N GLY A 219 -35.49 -9.58 5.49
CA GLY A 219 -34.78 -8.38 5.94
C GLY A 219 -33.43 -8.14 5.26
N TYR A 220 -32.89 -9.09 4.49
CA TYR A 220 -31.66 -8.84 3.75
C TYR A 220 -31.94 -8.09 2.45
N SER A 221 -31.09 -7.10 2.14
CA SER A 221 -31.05 -6.49 0.81
C SER A 221 -29.63 -6.12 0.42
N PHE A 222 -29.36 -6.10 -0.88
CA PHE A 222 -28.07 -5.73 -1.45
C PHE A 222 -28.29 -4.61 -2.45
N ARG A 223 -27.63 -3.46 -2.23
CA ARG A 223 -27.82 -2.27 -3.06
C ARG A 223 -26.46 -1.73 -3.48
N HIS A 224 -26.35 -1.32 -4.72
CA HIS A 224 -25.16 -0.64 -5.19
C HIS A 224 -25.22 0.85 -4.89
N TYR A 225 -24.06 1.50 -4.83
CA TYR A 225 -23.95 2.94 -4.67
C TYR A 225 -24.72 3.68 -5.76
N GLU A 226 -25.39 4.78 -5.41
CA GLU A 226 -26.04 5.68 -6.35
C GLU A 226 -25.61 7.11 -6.04
N LYS A 227 -25.07 7.84 -7.02
CA LYS A 227 -24.57 9.21 -6.86
C LYS A 227 -25.64 10.17 -6.33
N LYS A 228 -26.90 9.97 -6.72
CA LYS A 228 -28.03 10.79 -6.23
C LYS A 228 -28.26 10.65 -4.72
N ASN A 229 -27.79 9.55 -4.12
CA ASN A 229 -27.94 9.20 -2.71
C ASN A 229 -26.58 9.18 -1.99
N ALA A 230 -25.57 9.90 -2.51
CA ALA A 230 -24.18 9.81 -2.05
C ALA A 230 -24.02 9.96 -0.53
N GLY A 231 -24.69 10.95 0.08
CA GLY A 231 -24.60 11.20 1.52
C GLY A 231 -25.04 10.01 2.38
N LYS A 232 -26.08 9.27 1.96
CA LYS A 232 -26.50 8.04 2.64
C LYS A 232 -25.39 6.99 2.62
N TYR A 233 -24.84 6.71 1.44
CA TYR A 233 -23.81 5.68 1.27
C TYR A 233 -22.49 6.06 1.93
N ILE A 234 -22.15 7.36 2.01
CA ILE A 234 -21.03 7.88 2.80
C ILE A 234 -21.24 7.55 4.27
N SER A 235 -22.43 7.84 4.82
CA SER A 235 -22.78 7.51 6.20
C SER A 235 -22.76 6.00 6.47
N ASP A 236 -23.30 5.19 5.54
CA ASP A 236 -23.27 3.73 5.63
C ASP A 236 -21.83 3.19 5.62
N LEU A 237 -20.96 3.73 4.76
CA LEU A 237 -19.55 3.35 4.68
C LEU A 237 -18.86 3.65 6.00
N VAL A 238 -18.99 4.87 6.52
CA VAL A 238 -18.39 5.27 7.81
C VAL A 238 -18.88 4.36 8.93
N SER A 239 -20.17 4.06 8.97
CA SER A 239 -20.76 3.17 9.99
C SER A 239 -20.17 1.76 9.94
N VAL A 240 -20.15 1.12 8.76
CA VAL A 240 -19.61 -0.24 8.60
C VAL A 240 -18.10 -0.24 8.82
N PHE A 241 -17.37 0.77 8.31
CA PHE A 241 -15.92 0.89 8.47
C PHE A 241 -15.55 1.04 9.94
N ASN A 242 -16.14 2.00 10.64
CA ASN A 242 -15.83 2.23 12.04
C ASN A 242 -16.19 1.02 12.89
N THR A 243 -17.34 0.38 12.66
CA THR A 243 -17.74 -0.83 13.41
C THR A 243 -16.79 -2.01 13.15
N THR A 244 -16.38 -2.21 11.90
CA THR A 244 -15.52 -3.36 11.53
C THR A 244 -14.07 -3.14 11.95
N TRP A 245 -13.53 -1.92 11.80
CA TRP A 245 -12.11 -1.63 12.07
C TRP A 245 -11.80 -1.24 13.52
N SER A 246 -12.76 -0.68 14.28
CA SER A 246 -12.59 -0.50 15.74
C SER A 246 -12.50 -1.82 16.51
N ASP A 247 -13.14 -2.87 15.98
CA ASP A 247 -12.98 -4.24 16.47
C ASP A 247 -11.61 -4.83 16.10
N TYR A 248 -11.04 -4.35 15.00
CA TYR A 248 -9.91 -4.97 14.35
C TYR A 248 -8.56 -4.33 14.66
N LEU A 249 -8.51 -3.06 15.05
CA LEU A 249 -7.28 -2.33 15.34
C LEU A 249 -7.36 -1.75 16.75
N GLU A 250 -6.37 -2.05 17.58
CA GLU A 250 -6.24 -1.48 18.93
C GLU A 250 -6.09 0.05 18.87
N ASP A 251 -5.33 0.55 17.88
CA ASP A 251 -5.08 1.98 17.63
C ASP A 251 -6.00 2.57 16.55
N PHE A 252 -7.29 2.22 16.55
CA PHE A 252 -8.24 2.71 15.57
C PHE A 252 -8.57 4.20 15.78
N THR A 253 -8.34 5.03 14.76
CA THR A 253 -8.91 6.39 14.68
C THR A 253 -10.20 6.30 13.86
N PRO A 254 -11.37 6.63 14.43
CA PRO A 254 -12.62 6.63 13.68
C PRO A 254 -12.56 7.53 12.46
N MET A 255 -13.05 7.00 11.33
CA MET A 255 -13.27 7.79 10.12
C MET A 255 -14.48 8.68 10.33
N THR A 256 -14.39 9.95 9.94
CA THR A 256 -15.54 10.85 9.92
C THR A 256 -16.14 10.93 8.51
N GLU A 257 -17.42 11.30 8.42
CA GLU A 257 -18.06 11.54 7.11
C GLU A 257 -17.33 12.63 6.33
N ARG A 258 -16.83 13.66 7.01
CA ARG A 258 -16.03 14.74 6.41
C ARG A 258 -14.74 14.22 5.76
N ASP A 259 -14.04 13.29 6.41
CA ASP A 259 -12.81 12.71 5.85
C ASP A 259 -13.13 11.95 4.57
N LEU A 260 -14.27 11.25 4.56
CA LEU A 260 -14.70 10.44 3.42
C LEU A 260 -15.26 11.28 2.26
N ASP A 261 -15.92 12.42 2.54
CA ASP A 261 -16.43 13.33 1.52
C ASP A 261 -15.33 13.80 0.56
N GLY A 262 -14.19 14.23 1.12
CA GLY A 262 -13.04 14.66 0.31
C GLY A 262 -12.46 13.52 -0.54
N VAL A 263 -12.40 12.31 0.01
CA VAL A 263 -11.95 11.11 -0.72
C VAL A 263 -12.91 10.77 -1.84
N MET A 264 -14.23 10.74 -1.57
CA MET A 264 -15.26 10.45 -2.56
C MET A 264 -15.28 11.51 -3.67
N GLU A 265 -15.11 12.78 -3.34
CA GLU A 265 -14.96 13.87 -4.32
C GLU A 265 -13.79 13.62 -5.27
N SER A 266 -12.62 13.31 -4.70
CA SER A 266 -11.41 13.03 -5.49
C SER A 266 -11.55 11.77 -6.36
N ALA A 267 -12.31 10.78 -5.89
CA ALA A 267 -12.58 9.53 -6.59
C ALA A 267 -13.72 9.63 -7.61
N LYS A 268 -14.53 10.70 -7.63
CA LYS A 268 -15.66 10.87 -8.56
C LYS A 268 -15.37 10.50 -10.01
N PRO A 269 -14.20 10.87 -10.60
CA PRO A 269 -13.92 10.52 -11.98
C PRO A 269 -13.87 9.01 -12.22
N VAL A 270 -13.54 8.21 -11.20
CA VAL A 270 -13.28 6.77 -11.32
C VAL A 270 -14.38 5.90 -10.73
N ILE A 271 -15.34 6.50 -10.01
CA ILE A 271 -16.48 5.79 -9.44
C ILE A 271 -17.36 5.20 -10.54
N VAL A 272 -17.52 3.89 -10.47
CA VAL A 272 -18.53 3.11 -11.19
C VAL A 272 -19.52 2.60 -10.16
N GLU A 273 -20.77 3.05 -10.24
CA GLU A 273 -21.80 2.86 -9.21
C GLU A 273 -22.00 1.39 -8.80
N ASP A 274 -22.09 0.49 -9.77
CA ASP A 274 -22.29 -0.94 -9.57
C ASP A 274 -20.98 -1.71 -9.29
N PHE A 275 -19.88 -1.02 -9.00
CA PHE A 275 -18.67 -1.60 -8.41
C PHE A 275 -18.58 -1.39 -6.90
N ILE A 276 -19.54 -0.67 -6.32
CA ILE A 276 -19.62 -0.38 -4.89
C ILE A 276 -20.95 -0.95 -4.39
N TRP A 277 -20.90 -1.92 -3.50
CA TRP A 277 -22.06 -2.66 -3.00
C TRP A 277 -22.14 -2.63 -1.49
N PHE A 278 -23.36 -2.50 -0.99
CA PHE A 278 -23.70 -2.54 0.43
C PHE A 278 -24.71 -3.67 0.68
N ALA A 279 -24.53 -4.35 1.80
CA ALA A 279 -25.47 -5.32 2.32
C ALA A 279 -26.19 -4.71 3.52
N TYR A 280 -27.51 -4.90 3.57
CA TYR A 280 -28.36 -4.41 4.63
C TYR A 280 -29.09 -5.56 5.30
N LYS A 281 -29.34 -5.42 6.59
CA LYS A 281 -30.26 -6.24 7.36
C LYS A 281 -31.23 -5.31 8.08
N ASP A 282 -32.49 -5.36 7.67
CA ASP A 282 -33.56 -4.50 8.19
C ASP A 282 -33.18 -3.00 8.10
N GLU A 283 -32.76 -2.57 6.91
CA GLU A 283 -32.23 -1.23 6.57
C GLU A 283 -30.94 -0.76 7.28
N ARG A 284 -30.40 -1.54 8.23
CA ARG A 284 -29.08 -1.28 8.82
C ARG A 284 -27.98 -1.80 7.88
N PRO A 285 -26.96 -0.99 7.52
CA PRO A 285 -25.84 -1.48 6.73
C PRO A 285 -25.00 -2.46 7.58
N VAL A 286 -24.74 -3.65 7.04
CA VAL A 286 -24.02 -4.73 7.73
C VAL A 286 -22.73 -5.17 7.01
N GLY A 287 -22.53 -4.74 5.78
CA GLY A 287 -21.31 -5.04 5.03
C GLY A 287 -21.18 -4.24 3.75
N MET A 288 -19.97 -4.21 3.19
CA MET A 288 -19.66 -3.49 1.97
C MET A 288 -18.53 -4.14 1.16
N VAL A 289 -18.56 -3.93 -0.15
CA VAL A 289 -17.45 -4.16 -1.08
C VAL A 289 -17.31 -2.90 -1.93
N ILE A 290 -16.10 -2.33 -1.95
CA ILE A 290 -15.77 -1.10 -2.67
C ILE A 290 -14.65 -1.41 -3.63
N ALA A 291 -14.96 -1.36 -4.91
CA ALA A 291 -14.01 -1.60 -5.98
C ALA A 291 -13.94 -0.43 -6.95
N PHE A 292 -12.78 -0.28 -7.58
CA PHE A 292 -12.53 0.71 -8.61
C PHE A 292 -11.96 0.03 -9.86
N PRO A 293 -12.18 0.59 -11.06
CA PRO A 293 -11.39 0.23 -12.23
C PRO A 293 -9.91 0.42 -11.94
N ASP A 294 -9.07 -0.51 -12.38
CA ASP A 294 -7.62 -0.40 -12.20
C ASP A 294 -7.03 0.65 -13.16
N LEU A 295 -6.99 1.90 -12.70
CA LEU A 295 -6.46 3.01 -13.49
C LEU A 295 -5.00 2.83 -13.91
N ASN A 296 -4.23 1.98 -13.23
CA ASN A 296 -2.84 1.74 -13.60
C ASN A 296 -2.71 1.28 -15.06
N GLN A 297 -3.66 0.50 -15.57
CA GLN A 297 -3.65 0.06 -16.97
C GLN A 297 -3.74 1.23 -17.97
N VAL A 298 -4.37 2.34 -17.58
CA VAL A 298 -4.36 3.59 -18.36
C VAL A 298 -3.09 4.40 -18.07
N LEU A 299 -2.72 4.53 -16.79
CA LEU A 299 -1.57 5.34 -16.35
C LEU A 299 -0.22 4.82 -16.87
N ALA A 300 -0.13 3.53 -17.19
CA ALA A 300 1.02 2.89 -17.83
C ALA A 300 1.49 3.64 -19.09
N HIS A 301 0.59 4.35 -19.78
CA HIS A 301 0.90 5.11 -20.99
C HIS A 301 1.45 6.53 -20.76
N PHE A 302 1.63 6.97 -19.51
CA PHE A 302 1.92 8.36 -19.15
C PHE A 302 3.18 8.59 -18.31
N ASN A 303 3.81 7.53 -17.81
CA ASN A 303 5.04 7.59 -16.99
C ASN A 303 4.95 8.63 -15.85
N GLY A 304 3.79 8.68 -15.17
CA GLY A 304 3.52 9.57 -14.02
C GLY A 304 3.15 11.02 -14.36
N ARG A 305 3.04 11.40 -15.64
CA ARG A 305 2.74 12.78 -16.06
C ARG A 305 1.55 12.86 -17.01
N VAL A 306 0.43 13.44 -16.57
CA VAL A 306 -0.83 13.62 -17.35
C VAL A 306 -1.15 15.10 -17.60
N ASN A 307 -0.18 15.99 -17.43
CA ASN A 307 -0.35 17.45 -17.37
C ASN A 307 -0.49 18.19 -18.72
N THR A 308 -0.79 17.51 -19.83
CA THR A 308 -0.95 18.16 -21.15
C THR A 308 -2.32 17.83 -21.71
N TRP A 309 -2.96 18.78 -22.41
CA TRP A 309 -4.27 18.57 -23.03
C TRP A 309 -4.34 17.31 -23.91
N VAL A 310 -3.30 17.06 -24.72
CA VAL A 310 -3.16 15.84 -25.54
C VAL A 310 -3.13 14.58 -24.66
N LYS A 311 -2.43 14.63 -23.53
CA LYS A 311 -2.35 13.51 -22.59
C LYS A 311 -3.67 13.29 -21.86
N MET A 312 -4.38 14.35 -21.48
CA MET A 312 -5.73 14.24 -20.91
C MET A 312 -6.71 13.64 -21.91
N LEU A 313 -6.66 14.07 -23.18
CA LEU A 313 -7.49 13.46 -24.23
C LEU A 313 -7.18 11.98 -24.41
N LYS A 314 -5.89 11.61 -24.51
CA LYS A 314 -5.45 10.22 -24.57
C LYS A 314 -5.93 9.43 -23.33
N PHE A 315 -5.86 10.02 -22.14
CA PHE A 315 -6.33 9.39 -20.90
C PHE A 315 -7.82 9.09 -20.97
N MET A 316 -8.63 10.06 -21.39
CA MET A 316 -10.07 9.90 -21.55
C MET A 316 -10.42 8.85 -22.62
N LEU A 317 -9.70 8.84 -23.75
CA LEU A 317 -9.88 7.85 -24.81
C LEU A 317 -9.55 6.43 -24.32
N LEU A 318 -8.43 6.24 -23.63
CA LEU A 318 -8.02 4.93 -23.10
C LEU A 318 -8.98 4.44 -22.02
N LYS A 319 -9.37 5.33 -21.10
CA LYS A 319 -10.32 5.04 -20.02
C LYS A 319 -11.69 4.62 -20.57
N ASN A 320 -12.19 5.32 -21.59
CA ASN A 320 -13.49 5.00 -22.21
C ASN A 320 -13.40 3.87 -23.24
N GLY A 321 -12.20 3.59 -23.77
CA GLY A 321 -11.93 2.64 -24.84
C GLY A 321 -11.78 1.18 -24.39
N LYS A 322 -12.28 0.81 -23.21
CA LYS A 322 -12.20 -0.56 -22.66
C LYS A 322 -10.77 -1.06 -22.39
N THR A 323 -9.80 -0.15 -22.24
CA THR A 323 -8.40 -0.51 -21.91
C THR A 323 -8.28 -1.16 -20.53
N ILE A 324 -9.17 -0.79 -19.60
CA ILE A 324 -9.17 -1.33 -18.25
C ILE A 324 -9.84 -2.71 -18.26
N THR A 325 -9.05 -3.75 -18.01
CA THR A 325 -9.50 -5.14 -17.94
C THR A 325 -9.55 -5.67 -16.50
N ARG A 326 -9.05 -4.88 -15.53
CA ARG A 326 -8.97 -5.27 -14.13
C ARG A 326 -9.74 -4.32 -13.21
N ASN A 327 -10.39 -4.87 -12.19
CA ASN A 327 -10.89 -4.12 -11.04
C ASN A 327 -9.99 -4.32 -9.83
N ARG A 328 -9.86 -3.32 -8.97
CA ARG A 328 -9.22 -3.45 -7.66
C ARG A 328 -10.26 -3.25 -6.56
N VAL A 329 -10.45 -4.25 -5.72
CA VAL A 329 -11.23 -4.13 -4.47
C VAL A 329 -10.33 -3.48 -3.43
N LEU A 330 -10.69 -2.28 -2.98
CA LEU A 330 -9.96 -1.53 -1.95
C LEU A 330 -10.41 -1.91 -0.55
N ILE A 331 -11.73 -2.04 -0.36
CA ILE A 331 -12.33 -2.29 0.95
C ILE A 331 -13.38 -3.37 0.78
N ALA A 332 -13.31 -4.40 1.63
CA ALA A 332 -14.32 -5.43 1.74
C ALA A 332 -14.45 -5.80 3.22
N GLY A 333 -15.66 -5.70 3.77
CA GLY A 333 -15.85 -5.88 5.21
C GLY A 333 -17.30 -6.16 5.57
N VAL A 334 -17.49 -6.83 6.70
CA VAL A 334 -18.78 -7.13 7.32
C VAL A 334 -18.62 -6.87 8.81
N ILE A 335 -19.62 -6.21 9.41
CA ILE A 335 -19.60 -5.90 10.83
C ILE A 335 -19.53 -7.20 11.67
N PRO A 336 -18.91 -7.18 12.86
CA PRO A 336 -18.63 -8.39 13.64
C PRO A 336 -19.83 -9.32 13.84
N GLU A 337 -21.02 -8.77 14.08
CA GLU A 337 -22.25 -9.54 14.34
C GLU A 337 -22.71 -10.39 13.14
N TYR A 338 -22.29 -10.02 11.94
CA TYR A 338 -22.66 -10.70 10.69
C TYR A 338 -21.48 -11.42 10.03
N GLN A 339 -20.34 -11.52 10.71
CA GLN A 339 -19.24 -12.37 10.23
C GLN A 339 -19.70 -13.84 10.17
N ASN A 340 -19.19 -14.60 9.19
CA ASN A 340 -19.59 -15.99 8.91
C ASN A 340 -21.06 -16.21 8.50
N SER A 341 -21.84 -15.15 8.27
CA SER A 341 -23.24 -15.26 7.80
C SER A 341 -23.39 -15.43 6.29
N GLY A 342 -22.29 -15.48 5.53
CA GLY A 342 -22.31 -15.54 4.06
C GLY A 342 -22.51 -14.18 3.36
N VAL A 343 -22.79 -13.10 4.10
CA VAL A 343 -22.99 -11.74 3.56
C VAL A 343 -21.86 -11.29 2.62
N ILE A 344 -20.60 -11.55 2.99
CA ILE A 344 -19.45 -11.17 2.16
C ILE A 344 -19.43 -11.88 0.81
N GLY A 345 -19.83 -13.16 0.77
CA GLY A 345 -19.94 -13.93 -0.47
C GLY A 345 -21.05 -13.38 -1.38
N SER A 346 -22.19 -12.99 -0.80
CA SER A 346 -23.26 -12.32 -1.55
C SER A 346 -22.82 -10.99 -2.14
N LEU A 347 -22.06 -10.17 -1.39
CA LEU A 347 -21.50 -8.91 -1.91
C LEU A 347 -20.56 -9.15 -3.10
N PHE A 348 -19.65 -10.12 -3.01
CA PHE A 348 -18.77 -10.49 -4.13
C PHE A 348 -19.54 -11.05 -5.33
N LEU A 349 -20.62 -11.80 -5.11
CA LEU A 349 -21.47 -12.28 -6.18
C LEU A 349 -22.17 -11.13 -6.91
N GLN A 350 -22.74 -10.16 -6.18
CA GLN A 350 -23.36 -8.98 -6.78
C GLN A 350 -22.36 -8.16 -7.59
N PHE A 351 -21.17 -7.91 -7.02
CA PHE A 351 -20.09 -7.23 -7.72
C PHE A 351 -19.67 -7.98 -8.99
N THR A 352 -19.44 -9.30 -8.91
CA THR A 352 -19.07 -10.12 -10.07
C THR A 352 -20.17 -10.10 -11.13
N ASN A 353 -21.44 -10.17 -10.73
CA ASN A 353 -22.57 -10.06 -11.65
C ASN A 353 -22.61 -8.71 -12.38
N ALA A 354 -22.30 -7.60 -11.69
CA ALA A 354 -22.21 -6.28 -12.30
C ALA A 354 -21.14 -6.22 -13.41
N THR A 355 -20.04 -6.99 -13.29
CA THR A 355 -19.01 -7.05 -14.34
C THR A 355 -19.43 -7.82 -15.60
N LYS A 356 -20.45 -8.70 -15.53
CA LYS A 356 -20.85 -9.58 -16.67
C LYS A 356 -21.31 -8.82 -17.90
N SER A 357 -21.94 -7.66 -17.74
CA SER A 357 -22.34 -6.79 -18.86
C SER A 357 -21.15 -6.14 -19.57
N ARG A 358 -19.96 -6.19 -18.96
CA ARG A 358 -18.73 -5.51 -19.37
C ARG A 358 -17.62 -6.51 -19.66
N LYS A 359 -17.77 -7.29 -20.74
CA LYS A 359 -16.85 -8.39 -21.17
C LYS A 359 -15.35 -8.08 -21.27
N HIS A 360 -14.95 -6.81 -21.22
CA HIS A 360 -13.54 -6.41 -21.25
C HIS A 360 -12.87 -6.55 -19.88
N TYR A 361 -13.64 -6.52 -18.79
CA TYR A 361 -13.12 -6.90 -17.49
C TYR A 361 -12.95 -8.42 -17.46
N THR A 362 -11.75 -8.86 -17.11
CA THR A 362 -11.35 -10.26 -17.03
C THR A 362 -10.79 -10.64 -15.66
N GLU A 363 -10.42 -9.66 -14.84
CA GLU A 363 -9.76 -9.89 -13.55
C GLU A 363 -10.27 -8.96 -12.44
N ILE A 364 -10.37 -9.50 -11.21
CA ILE A 364 -10.50 -8.70 -9.98
C ILE A 364 -9.26 -8.92 -9.12
N GLU A 365 -8.58 -7.85 -8.75
CA GLU A 365 -7.50 -7.84 -7.76
C GLU A 365 -8.07 -7.51 -6.36
N LEU A 366 -7.83 -8.40 -5.40
CA LEU A 366 -8.14 -8.27 -3.98
C LEU A 366 -6.83 -7.94 -3.24
N SER A 367 -6.53 -6.64 -3.11
CA SER A 367 -5.26 -6.15 -2.58
C SER A 367 -5.48 -5.16 -1.44
N TRP A 368 -5.13 -5.50 -0.20
CA TRP A 368 -4.39 -6.68 0.27
C TRP A 368 -4.99 -7.23 1.57
N VAL A 369 -4.63 -8.47 1.91
CA VAL A 369 -4.99 -9.11 3.19
C VAL A 369 -3.74 -9.51 3.97
N GLY A 370 -3.66 -9.11 5.23
CA GLY A 370 -2.54 -9.46 6.11
C GLY A 370 -2.50 -10.95 6.43
N ASP A 371 -1.31 -11.50 6.64
CA ASP A 371 -1.11 -12.86 7.18
C ASP A 371 -1.77 -13.05 8.55
N TYR A 372 -1.87 -11.99 9.34
CA TYR A 372 -2.62 -11.91 10.59
C TYR A 372 -4.16 -11.91 10.41
N ASN A 373 -4.68 -12.00 9.17
CA ASN A 373 -6.11 -12.14 8.87
C ASN A 373 -6.44 -13.47 8.13
N PRO A 374 -6.29 -14.63 8.78
CA PRO A 374 -6.55 -15.92 8.15
C PRO A 374 -8.02 -16.12 7.73
N ARG A 375 -8.96 -15.39 8.36
CA ARG A 375 -10.40 -15.47 8.04
C ARG A 375 -10.68 -14.89 6.65
N MET A 376 -10.18 -13.68 6.36
CA MET A 376 -10.38 -13.07 5.04
C MET A 376 -9.65 -13.83 3.93
N ARG A 377 -8.48 -14.41 4.20
CA ARG A 377 -7.79 -15.30 3.24
C ARG A 377 -8.66 -16.49 2.83
N LYS A 378 -9.28 -17.18 3.81
CA LYS A 378 -10.21 -18.28 3.53
C LYS A 378 -11.42 -17.83 2.72
N VAL A 379 -11.98 -16.64 3.00
CA VAL A 379 -13.08 -16.08 2.21
C VAL A 379 -12.66 -15.89 0.74
N TYR A 380 -11.46 -15.34 0.50
CA TYR A 380 -10.93 -15.15 -0.85
C TYR A 380 -10.72 -16.46 -1.60
N GLU A 381 -10.16 -17.48 -0.95
CA GLU A 381 -10.01 -18.82 -1.52
C GLU A 381 -11.38 -19.44 -1.86
N GLN A 382 -12.39 -19.28 -0.99
CA GLN A 382 -13.74 -19.80 -1.20
C GLN A 382 -14.47 -19.16 -2.39
N ILE A 383 -14.24 -17.88 -2.66
CA ILE A 383 -14.80 -17.19 -3.83
C ILE A 383 -13.98 -17.41 -5.12
N GLY A 384 -13.00 -18.33 -5.09
CA GLY A 384 -12.21 -18.72 -6.25
C GLY A 384 -11.02 -17.81 -6.54
N ALA A 385 -10.64 -16.95 -5.59
CA ALA A 385 -9.46 -16.12 -5.73
C ALA A 385 -8.18 -16.92 -5.48
N VAL A 386 -7.12 -16.63 -6.25
CA VAL A 386 -5.82 -17.27 -6.11
C VAL A 386 -4.77 -16.25 -5.65
N PRO A 387 -3.85 -16.60 -4.74
CA PRO A 387 -2.77 -15.69 -4.36
C PRO A 387 -1.88 -15.40 -5.57
N LYS A 388 -1.58 -14.13 -5.79
CA LYS A 388 -0.75 -13.66 -6.93
C LYS A 388 0.47 -12.88 -6.52
N LYS A 389 0.37 -12.05 -5.47
CA LYS A 389 1.47 -11.21 -5.00
C LYS A 389 1.62 -11.34 -3.49
N LYS A 390 2.85 -11.23 -3.03
CA LYS A 390 3.19 -11.13 -1.61
C LYS A 390 4.07 -9.90 -1.39
N HIS A 391 3.66 -9.07 -0.46
CA HIS A 391 4.43 -7.95 0.04
C HIS A 391 4.77 -8.18 1.51
N ILE A 392 5.93 -7.70 1.93
CA ILE A 392 6.36 -7.72 3.34
C ILE A 392 6.48 -6.28 3.81
N THR A 393 5.80 -5.97 4.91
CA THR A 393 6.16 -4.78 5.70
C THR A 393 7.24 -5.21 6.68
N TYR A 394 8.40 -4.57 6.59
CA TYR A 394 9.50 -4.82 7.49
C TYR A 394 9.54 -3.81 8.63
N ARG A 395 10.23 -4.19 9.71
CA ARG A 395 10.60 -3.30 10.81
C ARG A 395 12.07 -3.50 11.17
N TYR A 396 12.78 -2.40 11.33
CA TYR A 396 14.13 -2.33 11.88
C TYR A 396 14.05 -1.73 13.29
N MET A 397 14.71 -2.37 14.26
CA MET A 397 14.76 -1.88 15.63
C MET A 397 15.89 -0.86 15.76
N LEU A 398 15.53 0.39 16.05
CA LEU A 398 16.49 1.48 16.24
C LEU A 398 17.14 1.40 17.62
N ASP A 399 16.38 0.96 18.62
CA ASP A 399 16.85 0.66 19.97
C ASP A 399 17.07 -0.85 20.14
N PRO A 400 18.32 -1.34 20.25
CA PRO A 400 18.62 -2.76 20.39
C PRO A 400 18.16 -3.35 21.73
N ALA A 401 17.83 -2.53 22.73
CA ALA A 401 17.27 -3.00 23.99
C ALA A 401 15.80 -3.39 23.88
N VAL A 402 15.11 -2.94 22.83
CA VAL A 402 13.70 -3.27 22.60
C VAL A 402 13.59 -4.54 21.77
N PRO A 403 12.91 -5.60 22.25
CA PRO A 403 12.75 -6.83 21.49
C PRO A 403 11.87 -6.60 20.27
N PHE A 404 12.23 -7.25 19.16
CA PHE A 404 11.40 -7.30 17.97
C PHE A 404 10.27 -8.33 18.15
N ASN A 405 9.04 -7.91 17.88
CA ASN A 405 7.88 -8.78 17.75
C ASN A 405 7.23 -8.55 16.38
N ARG A 406 6.78 -9.63 15.72
CA ARG A 406 5.91 -9.52 14.55
C ARG A 406 4.61 -8.85 14.96
N PHE A 407 3.99 -8.14 14.03
CA PHE A 407 2.63 -7.67 14.22
C PHE A 407 1.68 -8.87 14.27
N THR A 408 0.90 -8.98 15.34
CA THR A 408 -0.25 -9.87 15.43
C THR A 408 -1.50 -9.03 15.67
N ASN A 409 -2.65 -9.53 15.23
CA ASN A 409 -3.93 -8.89 15.53
C ASN A 409 -4.65 -9.52 16.74
N GLU A 410 -3.86 -10.04 17.69
CA GLU A 410 -4.40 -10.73 18.86
C GLU A 410 -4.97 -9.76 19.90
N ARG A 411 -4.52 -8.50 19.89
CA ARG A 411 -5.00 -7.44 20.80
C ARG A 411 -6.27 -6.71 20.32
N GLY A 412 -6.86 -7.11 19.19
CA GLY A 412 -8.14 -6.54 18.71
C GLY A 412 -9.35 -6.97 19.57
N ASN A 413 -10.36 -6.10 19.65
CA ASN A 413 -11.43 -6.11 20.67
C ASN A 413 -12.52 -7.19 20.55
N SER A 414 -12.47 -8.08 19.56
CA SER A 414 -13.61 -8.96 19.30
C SER A 414 -13.77 -10.08 20.34
N ASN A 415 -14.95 -10.12 20.98
CA ASN A 415 -15.38 -11.24 21.85
C ASN A 415 -15.34 -12.59 21.11
N LEU A 416 -15.43 -12.59 19.77
CA LEU A 416 -15.36 -13.76 18.89
C LEU A 416 -13.92 -14.27 18.62
N ARG A 417 -12.88 -13.64 19.21
CA ARG A 417 -11.47 -14.10 19.18
C ARG A 417 -11.07 -14.88 20.43
N LYS A 418 -11.75 -14.65 21.57
CA LYS A 418 -11.51 -15.38 22.82
C LYS A 418 -11.86 -16.87 22.70
N ASP A 419 -12.78 -17.25 21.81
CA ASP A 419 -13.17 -18.64 21.58
C ASP A 419 -12.18 -19.43 20.70
N SER A 420 -11.34 -18.78 19.89
CA SER A 420 -10.26 -19.46 19.17
C SER A 420 -9.09 -19.83 20.08
N LEU A 421 -8.88 -19.10 21.17
CA LEU A 421 -7.85 -19.41 22.18
C LEU A 421 -8.21 -20.63 23.04
N LYS A 422 -9.50 -21.00 23.12
CA LYS A 422 -9.96 -22.18 23.85
C LYS A 422 -9.88 -23.50 23.07
N LYS A 423 -9.34 -23.48 21.84
CA LYS A 423 -9.23 -24.68 21.00
C LYS A 423 -7.81 -25.21 20.87
N ASP A 424 -6.83 -24.49 21.41
CA ASP A 424 -5.42 -24.89 21.46
C ASP A 424 -4.92 -25.13 22.91
N GLU A 425 -5.83 -25.20 23.89
CA GLU A 425 -5.67 -25.86 25.19
C GLU A 425 -6.46 -27.16 25.20
#